data_AF-A0A437PZ21-F1
#
_entry.id   AF-A0A437PZ21-F1
#
_cell.length_a   1.000
_cell.length_b   1.000
_cell.length_c   1.000
_cell.angle_alpha   90.00
_cell.angle_beta   90.00
_cell.angle_gamma   90.00
#
_symmetry.space_group_name_H-M   'P 1'
#
loop_
_entity.id
_entity.type
_entity.pdbx_description
1 polymer ?
#
loop_
_entity_poly.entity_id
_entity_poly.type
_entity_poly.pdbx_seq_one_letter_code
_entity_poly.pdbx_strand_id
1 'polypeptide(L)'
;MTATVAADARLTPRSRQLAGTVTLLRLALRRDRVMIPVWVAVILMMVLSMPGSLGSVYGTAAERADIARSIATNTSMRALYGPVFSDSLGGLVAWRIGVYAGVLAAVMSVLVVVRHTRDEEESGRQELVSSAMVGRRAPLTAALLAALVANAAVGLLIAGGLASQGGGGALALGLATAGTGMVFATMAAIVAQFTESARLAKGLTSALLGLAFVLRAAGDSGRADGSSALTWLSPLGWLENTRAFADERWWVLLLFVAGAGAQGVAAYALAGRRDLGMSFLPSRPGPAHGRLGTAGALAWRLQRGTVLGWSLGFLVAGIAFGGMTQGAADLVGGNAKTLDIIERMGGRSGIADAFLATMAGMLGMVAALYVVSSVLRLSGEETSQRAEPVLAGAVGRLRWAGGHLVVAFGGAALIMTLGGLGLGIGYGKDFGPVLGACLSRLPAIWVIGGLAVLLFGVFPRAAVAAWAVAGAALLLGWIGPALELPQPVMNLSPYSHLPKLPGGETTWPPLLILTAVAVALVAAGLAGLRRRDLSS
;
A
#
# COMPACT_ATOMS: atom_id res chain seq x y z
N MET A 1 14.85 71.67 27.35
CA MET A 1 14.86 71.11 25.99
C MET A 1 14.75 69.60 26.08
N THR A 2 13.53 69.09 25.90
CA THR A 2 13.19 67.66 25.86
C THR A 2 13.30 67.17 24.42
N ALA A 3 14.28 66.32 24.11
CA ALA A 3 14.32 65.58 22.86
C ALA A 3 13.68 64.20 23.10
N THR A 4 12.40 64.09 22.72
CA THR A 4 11.68 62.82 22.64
C THR A 4 12.28 61.98 21.53
N VAL A 5 12.97 60.89 21.89
CA VAL A 5 13.31 59.81 20.96
C VAL A 5 12.00 59.18 20.51
N ALA A 6 11.69 59.32 19.22
CA ALA A 6 10.52 58.73 18.60
C ALA A 6 10.56 57.21 18.83
N ALA A 7 9.52 56.70 19.49
CA ALA A 7 9.31 55.28 19.67
C ALA A 7 9.30 54.60 18.30
N ASP A 8 10.20 53.62 18.15
CA ASP A 8 10.26 52.72 17.01
C ASP A 8 8.86 52.28 16.60
N ALA A 9 8.62 52.36 15.29
CA ALA A 9 7.43 51.84 14.66
C ALA A 9 7.19 50.42 15.17
N ARG A 10 6.13 50.25 15.96
CA ARG A 10 5.60 48.93 16.32
C ARG A 10 5.21 48.25 15.01
N LEU A 11 6.12 47.46 14.45
CA LEU A 11 5.81 46.50 13.41
C LEU A 11 4.77 45.57 14.00
N THR A 12 3.51 45.79 13.67
CA THR A 12 2.41 44.90 14.03
C THR A 12 2.78 43.49 13.55
N PRO A 13 2.82 42.46 14.42
CA PRO A 13 3.28 41.10 14.09
C PRO A 13 2.22 40.31 13.30
N ARG A 14 1.56 40.95 12.33
CA ARG A 14 0.68 40.31 11.36
C ARG A 14 1.44 40.17 10.04
N SER A 15 1.85 38.95 9.70
CA SER A 15 1.86 38.38 8.32
C SER A 15 3.01 37.42 7.95
N ARG A 16 3.90 36.97 8.85
CA ARG A 16 4.97 36.01 8.46
C ARG A 16 4.71 34.55 8.82
N GLN A 17 3.50 34.16 9.21
CA GLN A 17 3.18 32.75 9.53
C GLN A 17 3.36 31.79 8.33
N LEU A 18 3.28 32.31 7.10
CA LEU A 18 3.45 31.57 5.85
C LEU A 18 4.74 31.96 5.11
N ALA A 19 5.63 32.75 5.73
CA ALA A 19 6.90 33.12 5.12
C ALA A 19 7.72 31.86 4.78
N GLY A 20 8.30 31.81 3.58
CA GLY A 20 9.08 30.66 3.11
C GLY A 20 8.27 29.50 2.50
N THR A 21 6.92 29.54 2.50
CA THR A 21 6.09 28.44 1.95
C THR A 21 6.43 28.09 0.51
N VAL A 22 6.63 29.09 -0.37
CA VAL A 22 6.96 28.86 -1.78
C VAL A 22 8.33 28.19 -1.94
N THR A 23 9.32 28.60 -1.14
CA THR A 23 10.66 28.00 -1.16
C THR A 23 10.60 26.54 -0.70
N LEU A 24 9.87 26.27 0.39
CA LEU A 24 9.68 24.92 0.90
C LEU A 24 8.90 24.04 -0.08
N LEU A 25 7.88 24.58 -0.76
CA LEU A 25 7.14 23.86 -1.79
C LEU A 25 8.04 23.49 -2.97
N ARG A 26 8.85 24.44 -3.48
CA ARG A 26 9.82 24.16 -4.55
C ARG A 26 10.83 23.10 -4.13
N LEU A 27 11.31 23.16 -2.88
CA LEU A 27 12.21 22.15 -2.33
C LEU A 27 11.54 20.78 -2.25
N ALA A 28 10.30 20.71 -1.75
CA ALA A 28 9.52 19.49 -1.64
C ALA A 28 9.33 18.84 -3.03
N LEU A 29 8.90 19.60 -4.03
CA LEU A 29 8.72 19.12 -5.41
C LEU A 29 10.05 18.68 -6.04
N ARG A 30 11.16 19.37 -5.77
CA ARG A 30 12.49 18.95 -6.24
C ARG A 30 12.94 17.65 -5.61
N ARG A 31 12.71 17.48 -4.30
CA ARG A 31 13.07 16.26 -3.56
C ARG A 31 12.21 15.06 -3.97
N ASP A 32 11.00 15.33 -4.45
CA ASP A 32 10.04 14.30 -4.87
C ASP A 32 9.89 14.18 -6.39
N ARG A 33 10.85 14.73 -7.15
CA ARG A 33 10.89 14.70 -8.63
C ARG A 33 10.88 13.31 -9.25
N VAL A 34 11.18 12.27 -8.47
CA VAL A 34 11.06 10.87 -8.90
C VAL A 34 9.81 10.23 -8.28
N MET A 35 9.63 10.40 -6.96
CA MET A 35 8.55 9.75 -6.23
C MET A 35 7.17 10.15 -6.73
N ILE A 36 6.87 11.46 -6.86
CA ILE A 36 5.56 11.93 -7.31
C ILE A 36 5.27 11.48 -8.75
N PRO A 37 6.17 11.70 -9.74
CA PRO A 37 5.92 11.24 -11.10
C PRO A 37 5.75 9.73 -11.24
N VAL A 38 6.50 8.93 -10.47
CA VAL A 38 6.32 7.46 -10.47
C VAL A 38 4.94 7.07 -9.94
N TRP A 39 4.48 7.65 -8.84
CA TRP A 39 3.12 7.39 -8.32
C TRP A 39 2.04 7.83 -9.32
N VAL A 40 2.18 9.03 -9.89
CA VAL A 40 1.28 9.54 -10.92
C VAL A 40 1.26 8.59 -12.13
N ALA A 41 2.43 8.16 -12.61
CA ALA A 41 2.53 7.24 -13.74
C ALA A 41 1.90 5.88 -13.44
N VAL A 42 2.09 5.30 -12.25
CA VAL A 42 1.47 4.04 -11.84
C VAL A 42 -0.06 4.17 -11.81
N ILE A 43 -0.58 5.24 -11.22
CA ILE A 43 -2.03 5.49 -11.17
C ILE A 43 -2.59 5.67 -12.59
N LEU A 44 -1.92 6.44 -13.43
CA LEU A 44 -2.36 6.68 -14.81
C LEU A 44 -2.27 5.43 -15.67
N MET A 45 -1.18 4.68 -15.59
CA MET A 45 -1.03 3.41 -16.31
C MET A 45 -2.15 2.46 -15.91
N MET A 46 -2.47 2.38 -14.62
CA MET A 46 -3.55 1.54 -14.10
C MET A 46 -4.92 2.00 -14.60
N VAL A 47 -5.21 3.30 -14.67
CA VAL A 47 -6.52 3.81 -15.12
C VAL A 47 -6.66 3.80 -16.64
N LEU A 48 -5.67 4.31 -17.37
CA LEU A 48 -5.71 4.54 -18.81
C LEU A 48 -5.50 3.27 -19.64
N SER A 49 -4.99 2.18 -19.05
CA SER A 49 -4.95 0.87 -19.72
C SER A 49 -6.31 0.14 -19.72
N MET A 50 -7.21 0.49 -18.80
CA MET A 50 -8.49 -0.21 -18.63
C MET A 50 -9.43 -0.08 -19.83
N PRO A 51 -9.56 1.08 -20.51
CA PRO A 51 -10.43 1.18 -21.67
C PRO A 51 -10.09 0.15 -22.77
N GLY A 52 -8.80 0.01 -23.08
CA GLY A 52 -8.34 -0.96 -24.08
C GLY A 52 -8.56 -2.40 -23.63
N SER A 53 -8.20 -2.73 -22.39
CA SER A 53 -8.37 -4.08 -21.85
C SER A 53 -9.83 -4.51 -21.73
N LEU A 54 -10.71 -3.63 -21.25
CA LEU A 54 -12.14 -3.90 -21.15
C LEU A 54 -12.79 -3.92 -22.54
N GLY A 55 -12.38 -3.05 -23.47
CA GLY A 55 -12.88 -3.06 -24.84
C GLY A 55 -12.50 -4.32 -25.62
N SER A 56 -11.32 -4.91 -25.37
CA SER A 56 -10.92 -6.17 -26.02
C SER A 56 -11.66 -7.39 -25.48
N VAL A 57 -12.12 -7.34 -24.21
CA VAL A 57 -12.82 -8.46 -23.55
C VAL A 57 -14.34 -8.32 -23.66
N TYR A 58 -14.87 -7.10 -23.63
CA TYR A 58 -16.30 -6.75 -23.64
C TYR A 58 -16.59 -5.73 -24.76
N GLY A 59 -16.41 -6.16 -26.01
CA GLY A 59 -16.48 -5.30 -27.18
C GLY A 59 -17.90 -4.81 -27.48
N THR A 60 -18.91 -5.64 -27.23
CA THR A 60 -20.31 -5.32 -27.56
C THR A 60 -21.06 -4.70 -26.38
N ALA A 61 -22.11 -3.92 -26.67
CA ALA A 61 -22.98 -3.36 -25.64
C ALA A 61 -23.70 -4.45 -24.83
N ALA A 62 -24.10 -5.55 -25.49
CA ALA A 62 -24.72 -6.69 -24.82
C ALA A 62 -23.78 -7.35 -23.81
N GLU A 63 -22.52 -7.60 -24.17
CA GLU A 63 -21.52 -8.16 -23.24
C GLU A 63 -21.27 -7.25 -22.02
N ARG A 64 -21.26 -5.93 -22.24
CA ARG A 64 -21.11 -4.95 -21.14
C ARG A 64 -22.33 -4.89 -20.22
N ALA A 65 -23.54 -5.00 -20.78
CA ALA A 65 -24.76 -5.10 -19.98
C ALA A 65 -24.82 -6.41 -19.19
N ASP A 66 -24.36 -7.52 -19.77
CA ASP A 66 -24.31 -8.83 -19.13
C ASP A 66 -23.37 -8.85 -17.93
N ILE A 67 -22.16 -8.30 -18.06
CA ILE A 67 -21.23 -8.23 -16.93
C ILE A 67 -21.77 -7.30 -15.85
N ALA A 68 -22.38 -6.16 -16.20
CA ALA A 68 -23.00 -5.24 -15.24
C ALA A 68 -24.11 -5.93 -14.42
N ARG A 69 -24.98 -6.71 -15.07
CA ARG A 69 -26.03 -7.51 -14.41
C ARG A 69 -25.46 -8.60 -13.51
N SER A 70 -24.45 -9.32 -14.00
CA SER A 70 -23.80 -10.39 -13.25
C SER A 70 -23.15 -9.87 -11.95
N ILE A 71 -22.46 -8.73 -12.03
CA ILE A 71 -21.87 -8.05 -10.86
C ILE A 71 -22.96 -7.62 -9.87
N ALA A 72 -24.09 -7.07 -10.34
CA ALA A 72 -25.17 -6.63 -9.47
C ALA A 72 -25.73 -7.75 -8.58
N THR A 73 -25.69 -9.00 -9.08
CA THR A 73 -26.12 -10.20 -8.35
C THR A 73 -25.03 -10.82 -7.47
N ASN A 74 -23.77 -10.44 -7.65
CA ASN A 74 -22.63 -11.02 -6.93
C ASN A 74 -22.20 -10.12 -5.75
N THR A 75 -22.61 -10.50 -4.53
CA THR A 75 -22.29 -9.75 -3.29
C THR A 75 -20.80 -9.59 -3.06
N SER A 76 -19.98 -10.59 -3.36
CA SER A 76 -18.53 -10.53 -3.13
C SER A 76 -17.86 -9.57 -4.11
N MET A 77 -18.27 -9.55 -5.38
CA MET A 77 -17.77 -8.57 -6.35
C MET A 77 -18.22 -7.15 -6.04
N ARG A 78 -19.46 -6.96 -5.57
CA ARG A 78 -19.95 -5.65 -5.09
C ARG A 78 -19.16 -5.16 -3.88
N ALA A 79 -18.86 -6.01 -2.92
CA ALA A 79 -18.02 -5.64 -1.79
C ALA A 79 -16.62 -5.16 -2.25
N LEU A 80 -16.05 -5.82 -3.26
CA LEU A 80 -14.69 -5.52 -3.73
C LEU A 80 -14.62 -4.26 -4.60
N TYR A 81 -15.48 -4.16 -5.62
CA TYR A 81 -15.42 -3.11 -6.65
C TYR A 81 -16.49 -2.03 -6.49
N GLY A 82 -17.53 -2.29 -5.71
CA GLY A 82 -18.72 -1.45 -5.63
C GLY A 82 -19.78 -1.83 -6.68
N PRO A 83 -20.91 -1.09 -6.70
CA PRO A 83 -21.99 -1.22 -7.66
C PRO A 83 -21.59 -0.64 -9.03
N VAL A 84 -22.18 -1.23 -10.08
CA VAL A 84 -22.02 -0.75 -11.45
C VAL A 84 -23.15 0.24 -11.75
N PHE A 85 -22.80 1.50 -12.02
CA PHE A 85 -23.79 2.55 -12.33
C PHE A 85 -24.03 2.76 -13.83
N SER A 86 -23.12 2.30 -14.68
CA SER A 86 -23.19 2.48 -16.14
C SER A 86 -22.48 1.32 -16.84
N ASP A 87 -23.07 0.83 -17.92
CA ASP A 87 -22.54 -0.21 -18.81
C ASP A 87 -21.69 0.39 -19.96
N SER A 88 -21.53 1.72 -19.97
CA SER A 88 -20.57 2.38 -20.84
C SER A 88 -19.15 1.92 -20.50
N LEU A 89 -18.27 1.97 -21.50
CA LEU A 89 -16.88 1.57 -21.31
C LEU A 89 -16.18 2.44 -20.25
N GLY A 90 -16.44 3.76 -20.24
CA GLY A 90 -15.99 4.66 -19.16
C GLY A 90 -16.58 4.33 -17.79
N GLY A 91 -17.86 3.95 -17.72
CA GLY A 91 -18.52 3.52 -16.48
C GLY A 91 -17.92 2.26 -15.89
N LEU A 92 -17.62 1.27 -16.74
CA LEU A 92 -16.93 0.05 -16.32
C LEU A 92 -15.50 0.31 -15.88
N VAL A 93 -14.79 1.26 -16.50
CA VAL A 93 -13.47 1.71 -16.03
C VAL A 93 -13.59 2.31 -14.63
N ALA A 94 -14.52 3.26 -14.42
CA ALA A 94 -14.75 3.89 -13.13
C ALA A 94 -15.08 2.87 -12.03
N TRP A 95 -15.96 1.91 -12.34
CA TRP A 95 -16.30 0.80 -11.44
C TRP A 95 -15.07 -0.08 -11.12
N ARG A 96 -14.36 -0.55 -12.15
CA ARG A 96 -13.30 -1.55 -11.98
C ARG A 96 -12.10 -1.01 -11.22
N ILE A 97 -11.75 0.26 -11.44
CA ILE A 97 -10.45 0.79 -11.01
C ILE A 97 -10.53 2.11 -10.24
N GLY A 98 -11.68 2.80 -10.21
CA GLY A 98 -11.82 4.12 -9.61
C GLY A 98 -11.46 4.15 -8.12
N VAL A 99 -12.00 3.21 -7.32
CA VAL A 99 -11.68 3.12 -5.89
C VAL A 99 -10.20 2.82 -5.67
N TYR A 100 -9.59 1.93 -6.47
CA TYR A 100 -8.16 1.63 -6.37
C TYR A 100 -7.28 2.82 -6.74
N ALA A 101 -7.66 3.59 -7.77
CA ALA A 101 -6.99 4.84 -8.10
C ALA A 101 -7.07 5.84 -6.93
N GLY A 102 -8.23 5.96 -6.28
CA GLY A 102 -8.42 6.77 -5.07
C GLY A 102 -7.57 6.30 -3.90
N VAL A 103 -7.46 4.99 -3.67
CA VAL A 103 -6.59 4.39 -2.64
C VAL A 103 -5.12 4.70 -2.90
N LEU A 104 -4.64 4.53 -4.14
CA LEU A 104 -3.25 4.85 -4.48
C LEU A 104 -2.97 6.36 -4.37
N ALA A 105 -3.90 7.21 -4.78
CA ALA A 105 -3.80 8.66 -4.60
C ALA A 105 -3.75 9.04 -3.11
N ALA A 106 -4.54 8.37 -2.26
CA ALA A 106 -4.49 8.52 -0.81
C ALA A 106 -3.14 8.10 -0.24
N VAL A 107 -2.61 6.92 -0.61
CA VAL A 107 -1.29 6.44 -0.14
C VAL A 107 -0.19 7.42 -0.56
N MET A 108 -0.17 7.86 -1.82
CA MET A 108 0.76 8.88 -2.31
C MET A 108 0.69 10.14 -1.45
N SER A 109 -0.52 10.61 -1.15
CA SER A 109 -0.75 11.82 -0.36
C SER A 109 -0.27 11.68 1.09
N VAL A 110 -0.52 10.53 1.72
CA VAL A 110 0.00 10.21 3.06
C VAL A 110 1.53 10.24 3.08
N LEU A 111 2.17 9.62 2.08
CA LEU A 111 3.63 9.59 1.97
C LEU A 111 4.20 11.01 1.78
N VAL A 112 3.64 11.81 0.88
CA VAL A 112 4.09 13.20 0.63
C VAL A 112 3.94 14.05 1.90
N VAL A 113 2.76 14.04 2.52
CA VAL A 113 2.51 14.90 3.69
C VAL A 113 3.38 14.51 4.87
N VAL A 114 3.46 13.22 5.22
CA VAL A 114 4.28 12.79 6.36
C VAL A 114 5.78 13.02 6.12
N ARG A 115 6.24 12.83 4.87
CA ARG A 115 7.63 13.06 4.46
C ARG A 115 8.09 14.50 4.62
N HIS A 116 7.23 15.47 4.34
CA HIS A 116 7.54 16.91 4.45
C HIS A 116 7.03 17.55 5.75
N THR A 117 6.56 16.73 6.69
CA THR A 117 6.17 17.19 8.04
C THR A 117 6.91 16.36 9.09
N ARG A 118 6.34 15.23 9.52
CA ARG A 118 6.84 14.47 10.66
C ARG A 118 8.20 13.80 10.41
N ASP A 119 8.51 13.38 9.18
CA ASP A 119 9.86 12.85 8.87
C ASP A 119 10.93 13.98 8.99
N GLU A 120 10.60 15.23 8.65
CA GLU A 120 11.52 16.37 8.82
C GLU A 120 11.66 16.82 10.27
N GLU A 121 10.58 16.73 11.06
CA GLU A 121 10.63 16.95 12.51
C GLU A 121 11.43 15.86 13.22
N GLU A 122 11.17 14.58 12.93
CA GLU A 122 11.85 13.43 13.55
C GLU A 122 13.36 13.40 13.22
N SER A 123 13.77 13.93 12.06
CA SER A 123 15.18 14.02 11.67
C SER A 123 15.89 15.29 12.16
N GLY A 124 15.22 16.17 12.91
CA GLY A 124 15.77 17.43 13.42
C GLY A 124 16.00 18.51 12.35
N ARG A 125 15.81 18.20 11.05
CA ARG A 125 15.97 19.16 9.95
C ARG A 125 14.98 20.30 10.04
N GLN A 126 13.76 20.01 10.50
CA GLN A 126 12.72 21.01 10.66
C GLN A 126 13.11 22.10 11.67
N GLU A 127 13.93 21.77 12.68
CA GLU A 127 14.42 22.75 13.66
C GLU A 127 15.39 23.74 13.00
N LEU A 128 16.33 23.24 12.20
CA LEU A 128 17.26 24.08 11.41
C LEU A 128 16.54 24.95 10.38
N VAL A 129 15.48 24.43 9.76
CA VAL A 129 14.65 25.22 8.83
C VAL A 129 13.86 26.29 9.58
N SER A 130 13.40 25.98 10.80
CA SER A 130 12.62 26.91 11.63
C SER A 130 13.45 28.03 12.25
N SER A 131 14.78 27.89 12.34
CA SER A 131 15.68 28.97 12.78
C SER A 131 15.95 30.00 11.67
N ALA A 132 15.61 29.68 10.41
CA ALA A 132 15.61 30.62 9.31
C ALA A 132 14.32 31.48 9.29
N MET A 133 14.18 32.34 8.28
CA MET A 133 13.00 33.20 8.08
C MET A 133 11.76 32.43 7.56
N VAL A 134 11.41 31.32 8.23
CA VAL A 134 10.30 30.44 7.88
C VAL A 134 9.18 30.56 8.91
N GLY A 135 7.96 30.81 8.43
CA GLY A 135 6.79 30.91 9.28
C GLY A 135 6.35 29.56 9.84
N ARG A 136 5.79 29.55 11.06
CA ARG A 136 5.33 28.33 11.75
C ARG A 136 4.34 27.47 10.94
N ARG A 137 3.52 28.07 10.07
CA ARG A 137 2.55 27.33 9.24
C ARG A 137 3.10 26.96 7.86
N ALA A 138 4.27 27.47 7.48
CA ALA A 138 4.83 27.28 6.15
C ALA A 138 5.18 25.82 5.81
N PRO A 139 5.77 25.01 6.72
CA PRO A 139 6.09 23.60 6.42
C PRO A 139 4.83 22.77 6.13
N LEU A 140 3.82 22.86 7.00
CA LEU A 140 2.55 22.15 6.82
C LEU A 140 1.84 22.58 5.54
N THR A 141 1.84 23.88 5.25
CA THR A 141 1.24 24.41 4.02
C THR A 141 1.99 23.94 2.77
N ALA A 142 3.32 23.94 2.79
CA ALA A 142 4.12 23.44 1.69
C ALA A 142 3.88 21.94 1.43
N ALA A 143 3.76 21.13 2.48
CA ALA A 143 3.44 19.71 2.36
C ALA A 143 2.04 19.47 1.76
N LEU A 144 1.03 20.21 2.22
CA LEU A 144 -0.34 20.11 1.68
C LEU A 144 -0.43 20.64 0.24
N LEU A 145 0.31 21.69 -0.10
CA LEU A 145 0.40 22.18 -1.49
C LEU A 145 1.14 21.20 -2.40
N ALA A 146 2.18 20.50 -1.91
CA ALA A 146 2.85 19.45 -2.69
C ALA A 146 1.89 18.28 -2.97
N ALA A 147 1.10 17.87 -1.98
CA ALA A 147 0.05 16.87 -2.17
C ALA A 147 -1.04 17.37 -3.14
N LEU A 148 -1.43 18.65 -3.06
CA LEU A 148 -2.38 19.25 -4.00
C LEU A 148 -1.87 19.23 -5.43
N VAL A 149 -0.61 19.60 -5.67
CA VAL A 149 0.02 19.54 -7.01
C VAL A 149 0.02 18.10 -7.53
N ALA A 150 0.40 17.12 -6.70
CA ALA A 150 0.41 15.72 -7.10
C ALA A 150 -0.99 15.20 -7.45
N ASN A 151 -2.00 15.48 -6.61
CA ASN A 151 -3.38 15.05 -6.86
C ASN A 151 -4.03 15.80 -8.02
N ALA A 152 -3.74 17.08 -8.20
CA ALA A 152 -4.21 17.84 -9.37
C ALA A 152 -3.64 17.27 -10.66
N ALA A 153 -2.36 16.88 -10.67
CA ALA A 153 -1.76 16.19 -11.81
C ALA A 153 -2.48 14.86 -12.12
N VAL A 154 -2.73 14.03 -11.11
CA VAL A 154 -3.52 12.79 -11.27
C VAL A 154 -4.90 13.09 -11.84
N GLY A 155 -5.65 14.02 -11.24
CA GLY A 155 -7.01 14.32 -11.66
C GLY A 155 -7.08 14.87 -13.09
N LEU A 156 -6.21 15.81 -13.45
CA LEU A 156 -6.16 16.40 -14.79
C LEU A 156 -5.74 15.38 -15.86
N LEU A 157 -4.76 14.51 -15.55
CA LEU A 157 -4.27 13.50 -16.49
C LEU A 157 -5.28 12.35 -16.67
N ILE A 158 -6.03 11.96 -15.63
CA ILE A 158 -7.17 11.04 -15.77
C ILE A 158 -8.26 11.68 -16.63
N ALA A 159 -8.63 12.92 -16.34
CA ALA A 159 -9.69 13.63 -17.08
C ALA A 159 -9.32 13.78 -18.56
N GLY A 160 -8.08 14.17 -18.86
CA GLY A 160 -7.59 14.27 -20.24
C GLY A 160 -7.46 12.91 -20.93
N GLY A 161 -6.91 11.91 -20.24
CA GLY A 161 -6.67 10.57 -20.80
C GLY A 161 -7.95 9.76 -21.08
N LEU A 162 -9.04 10.03 -20.36
CA LEU A 162 -10.34 9.39 -20.58
C LEU A 162 -11.37 10.29 -21.28
N ALA A 163 -10.98 11.49 -21.75
CA ALA A 163 -11.91 12.44 -22.37
C ALA A 163 -12.67 11.83 -23.58
N SER A 164 -12.04 10.93 -24.33
CA SER A 164 -12.65 10.20 -25.46
C SER A 164 -13.77 9.25 -25.05
N GLN A 165 -13.85 8.85 -23.78
CA GLN A 165 -14.90 7.99 -23.24
C GLN A 165 -16.10 8.78 -22.69
N GLY A 166 -16.02 10.10 -22.67
CA GLY A 166 -17.03 11.01 -22.12
C GLY A 166 -16.41 12.07 -21.21
N GLY A 167 -16.34 13.33 -21.68
CA GLY A 167 -15.62 14.40 -20.98
C GLY A 167 -16.14 14.71 -19.57
N GLY A 168 -17.46 14.68 -19.35
CA GLY A 168 -18.08 14.89 -18.05
C GLY A 168 -17.67 13.82 -17.03
N GLY A 169 -17.84 12.55 -17.38
CA GLY A 169 -17.44 11.41 -16.55
C GLY A 169 -15.94 11.34 -16.30
N ALA A 170 -15.12 11.65 -17.31
CA ALA A 170 -13.67 11.69 -17.16
C ALA A 170 -13.22 12.77 -16.15
N LEU A 171 -13.82 13.96 -16.22
CA LEU A 171 -13.58 15.04 -15.28
C LEU A 171 -14.05 14.66 -13.87
N ALA A 172 -15.24 14.07 -13.73
CA ALA A 172 -15.78 13.63 -12.46
C ALA A 172 -14.89 12.57 -11.78
N LEU A 173 -14.43 11.55 -12.53
CA LEU A 173 -13.51 10.52 -12.02
C LEU A 173 -12.16 11.13 -11.60
N GLY A 174 -11.61 12.02 -12.42
CA GLY A 174 -10.35 12.71 -12.12
C GLY A 174 -10.43 13.55 -10.85
N LEU A 175 -11.48 14.37 -10.71
CA LEU A 175 -11.70 15.22 -9.54
C LEU A 175 -11.99 14.41 -8.27
N ALA A 176 -12.77 13.33 -8.37
CA ALA A 176 -13.05 12.45 -7.24
C ALA A 176 -11.79 11.71 -6.75
N THR A 177 -10.93 11.27 -7.69
CA THR A 177 -9.64 10.65 -7.37
C THR A 177 -8.71 11.64 -6.67
N ALA A 178 -8.58 12.85 -7.21
CA ALA A 178 -7.78 13.93 -6.62
C ALA A 178 -8.31 14.35 -5.24
N GLY A 179 -9.64 14.49 -5.11
CA GLY A 179 -10.33 14.82 -3.86
C GLY A 179 -10.09 13.78 -2.77
N THR A 180 -10.16 12.50 -3.13
CA THR A 180 -9.82 11.39 -2.22
C THR A 180 -8.39 11.53 -1.69
N GLY A 181 -7.43 11.77 -2.59
CA GLY A 181 -6.04 12.02 -2.19
C GLY A 181 -5.92 13.18 -1.21
N MET A 182 -6.62 14.29 -1.44
CA MET A 182 -6.58 15.47 -0.56
C MET A 182 -7.24 15.26 0.82
N VAL A 183 -8.32 14.49 0.91
CA VAL A 183 -8.90 14.09 2.20
C VAL A 183 -7.87 13.30 3.01
N PHE A 184 -7.17 12.34 2.39
CA PHE A 184 -6.12 11.60 3.10
C PHE A 184 -4.83 12.40 3.35
N ALA A 185 -4.52 13.39 2.51
CA ALA A 185 -3.44 14.35 2.76
C ALA A 185 -3.68 15.13 4.05
N THR A 186 -4.89 15.67 4.21
CA THR A 186 -5.27 16.47 5.38
C THR A 186 -5.51 15.60 6.62
N MET A 187 -6.00 14.37 6.46
CA MET A 187 -5.99 13.37 7.53
C MET A 187 -4.57 13.06 8.02
N ALA A 188 -3.61 12.84 7.11
CA ALA A 188 -2.21 12.60 7.47
C ALA A 188 -1.62 13.79 8.24
N ALA A 189 -1.97 15.01 7.84
CA ALA A 189 -1.57 16.24 8.54
C ALA A 189 -2.10 16.31 9.99
N ILE A 190 -3.34 15.87 10.24
CA ILE A 190 -3.90 15.74 11.59
C ILE A 190 -3.13 14.70 12.38
N VAL A 191 -3.02 13.49 11.83
CA VAL A 191 -2.36 12.36 12.50
C VAL A 191 -0.91 12.72 12.84
N ALA A 192 -0.20 13.42 11.96
CA ALA A 192 1.16 13.90 12.20
C ALA A 192 1.29 14.82 13.44
N GLN A 193 0.23 15.47 13.90
CA GLN A 193 0.25 16.25 15.15
C GLN A 193 0.10 15.37 16.39
N PHE A 194 -0.53 14.20 16.26
CA PHE A 194 -0.79 13.29 17.38
C PHE A 194 0.40 12.40 17.73
N THR A 195 1.35 12.18 16.83
CA THR A 195 2.47 11.25 17.06
C THR A 195 3.83 11.90 16.79
N GLU A 196 4.79 11.54 17.63
CA GLU A 196 6.20 11.91 17.43
C GLU A 196 6.91 11.11 16.33
N SER A 197 6.40 9.93 16.00
CA SER A 197 6.97 9.08 14.95
C SER A 197 6.24 9.23 13.63
N ALA A 198 6.99 9.51 12.56
CA ALA A 198 6.48 9.55 11.21
C ALA A 198 6.05 8.16 10.71
N ARG A 199 6.72 7.10 11.19
CA ARG A 199 6.28 5.72 10.94
C ARG A 199 4.90 5.46 11.51
N LEU A 200 4.65 5.87 12.75
CA LEU A 200 3.34 5.72 13.38
C LEU A 200 2.29 6.59 12.67
N ALA A 201 2.66 7.79 12.20
CA ALA A 201 1.76 8.65 11.44
C ALA A 201 1.31 8.00 10.11
N LYS A 202 2.28 7.46 9.34
CA LYS A 202 2.02 6.67 8.13
C LYS A 202 1.12 5.48 8.46
N GLY A 203 1.45 4.71 9.49
CA GLY A 203 0.70 3.52 9.90
C GLY A 203 -0.74 3.81 10.31
N LEU A 204 -0.97 4.80 11.18
CA LEU A 204 -2.31 5.19 11.64
C LEU A 204 -3.15 5.74 10.50
N THR A 205 -2.58 6.58 9.62
CA THR A 205 -3.33 7.12 8.48
C THR A 205 -3.67 6.04 7.47
N SER A 206 -2.76 5.10 7.21
CA SER A 206 -3.03 3.93 6.38
C SER A 206 -4.08 2.99 7.01
N ALA A 207 -4.11 2.86 8.33
CA ALA A 207 -5.17 2.11 9.02
C ALA A 207 -6.54 2.79 8.87
N LEU A 208 -6.60 4.12 8.93
CA LEU A 208 -7.83 4.88 8.65
C LEU A 208 -8.26 4.73 7.19
N LEU A 209 -7.33 4.68 6.23
CA LEU A 209 -7.61 4.37 4.83
C LEU A 209 -8.18 2.94 4.66
N GLY A 210 -7.57 1.96 5.34
CA GLY A 210 -8.09 0.59 5.38
C GLY A 210 -9.50 0.51 5.98
N LEU A 211 -9.75 1.22 7.08
CA LEU A 211 -11.08 1.33 7.68
C LEU A 211 -12.08 1.96 6.71
N ALA A 212 -11.72 3.04 6.02
CA ALA A 212 -12.57 3.63 5.00
C ALA A 212 -12.90 2.64 3.87
N PHE A 213 -11.93 1.82 3.45
CA PHE A 213 -12.17 0.77 2.45
C PHE A 213 -13.13 -0.29 2.96
N VAL A 214 -12.96 -0.77 4.20
CA VAL A 214 -13.84 -1.77 4.82
C VAL A 214 -15.25 -1.24 5.03
N LEU A 215 -15.42 0.00 5.49
CA LEU A 215 -16.73 0.65 5.63
C LEU A 215 -17.45 0.73 4.30
N ARG A 216 -16.75 1.15 3.23
CA ARG A 216 -17.29 1.15 1.87
C ARG A 216 -17.70 -0.26 1.44
N ALA A 217 -16.78 -1.23 1.51
CA ALA A 217 -17.03 -2.62 1.10
C ALA A 217 -18.22 -3.25 1.84
N ALA A 218 -18.36 -2.99 3.15
CA ALA A 218 -19.48 -3.45 3.95
C ALA A 218 -20.80 -2.73 3.60
N GLY A 219 -20.72 -1.47 3.18
CA GLY A 219 -21.89 -0.73 2.69
C GLY A 219 -22.42 -1.29 1.37
N ASP A 220 -21.51 -1.58 0.43
CA ASP A 220 -21.86 -2.01 -0.93
C ASP A 220 -22.27 -3.48 -0.99
N SER A 221 -21.80 -4.31 -0.05
CA SER A 221 -22.30 -5.68 0.12
C SER A 221 -23.75 -5.70 0.60
N GLY A 222 -24.16 -4.73 1.42
CA GLY A 222 -25.50 -4.63 1.98
C GLY A 222 -26.53 -3.98 1.04
N ARG A 223 -26.12 -3.01 0.21
CA ARG A 223 -27.03 -2.32 -0.74
C ARG A 223 -26.37 -2.09 -2.10
N ALA A 224 -27.09 -2.45 -3.16
CA ALA A 224 -26.59 -2.41 -4.54
C ALA A 224 -26.60 -1.02 -5.20
N ASP A 225 -27.21 -0.02 -4.58
CA ASP A 225 -27.49 1.30 -5.17
C ASP A 225 -26.52 2.41 -4.69
N GLY A 226 -25.58 2.05 -3.80
CA GLY A 226 -24.66 2.99 -3.15
C GLY A 226 -25.31 3.87 -2.08
N SER A 227 -26.54 3.57 -1.63
CA SER A 227 -27.26 4.37 -0.63
C SER A 227 -26.87 4.07 0.82
N SER A 228 -26.03 3.05 1.04
CA SER A 228 -25.67 2.61 2.39
C SER A 228 -24.96 3.70 3.19
N ALA A 229 -25.40 3.94 4.42
CA ALA A 229 -24.77 4.89 5.32
C ALA A 229 -23.27 4.59 5.54
N LEU A 230 -22.89 3.30 5.51
CA LEU A 230 -21.48 2.88 5.63
C LEU A 230 -20.63 3.33 4.43
N THR A 231 -21.19 3.26 3.21
CA THR A 231 -20.55 3.78 1.99
C THR A 231 -20.38 5.30 2.08
N TRP A 232 -21.40 6.02 2.57
CA TRP A 232 -21.34 7.48 2.72
C TRP A 232 -20.46 7.98 3.87
N LEU A 233 -20.13 7.14 4.86
CA LEU A 233 -19.12 7.48 5.88
C LEU A 233 -17.69 7.38 5.34
N SER A 234 -17.49 6.69 4.22
CA SER A 234 -16.18 6.48 3.63
C SER A 234 -15.87 7.53 2.56
N PRO A 235 -14.71 8.22 2.62
CA PRO A 235 -14.25 9.07 1.52
C PRO A 235 -14.07 8.30 0.20
N LEU A 236 -13.84 6.98 0.26
CA LEU A 236 -13.78 6.13 -0.93
C LEU A 236 -15.18 5.87 -1.50
N GLY A 237 -16.20 5.81 -0.67
CA GLY A 237 -17.59 5.70 -1.11
C GLY A 237 -18.12 7.00 -1.73
N TRP A 238 -17.57 8.17 -1.39
CA TRP A 238 -17.84 9.43 -2.10
C TRP A 238 -17.31 9.39 -3.54
N LEU A 239 -16.13 8.79 -3.76
CA LEU A 239 -15.56 8.66 -5.10
C LEU A 239 -16.50 7.83 -5.98
N GLU A 240 -16.95 6.70 -5.47
CA GLU A 240 -17.91 5.82 -6.12
C GLU A 240 -19.26 6.52 -6.36
N ASN A 241 -19.80 7.19 -5.35
CA ASN A 241 -21.06 7.93 -5.45
C ASN A 241 -20.98 9.21 -6.29
N THR A 242 -19.80 9.59 -6.78
CA THR A 242 -19.69 10.63 -7.81
C THR A 242 -20.30 10.14 -9.13
N ARG A 243 -20.39 8.81 -9.34
CA ARG A 243 -21.06 8.17 -10.50
C ARG A 243 -20.51 8.65 -11.84
N ALA A 244 -19.18 8.66 -11.96
CA ALA A 244 -18.49 9.04 -13.20
C ALA A 244 -18.94 8.16 -14.39
N PHE A 245 -19.25 8.81 -15.54
CA PHE A 245 -19.76 8.17 -16.77
C PHE A 245 -21.16 7.55 -16.64
N ALA A 246 -21.91 7.98 -15.63
CA ALA A 246 -23.31 7.64 -15.43
C ALA A 246 -24.08 8.96 -15.23
N ASP A 247 -24.88 9.08 -14.17
CA ASP A 247 -25.46 10.36 -13.74
C ASP A 247 -24.52 11.06 -12.75
N GLU A 248 -23.58 11.87 -13.24
CA GLU A 248 -22.56 12.48 -12.38
C GLU A 248 -23.19 13.31 -11.25
N ARG A 249 -22.86 12.96 -10.01
CA ARG A 249 -23.30 13.69 -8.82
C ARG A 249 -22.25 14.72 -8.41
N TRP A 250 -22.17 15.82 -9.15
CA TRP A 250 -21.21 16.90 -8.91
C TRP A 250 -21.20 17.46 -7.49
N TRP A 251 -22.35 17.44 -6.81
CA TRP A 251 -22.45 17.88 -5.42
C TRP A 251 -21.60 17.04 -4.45
N VAL A 252 -21.28 15.78 -4.79
CA VAL A 252 -20.42 14.91 -3.97
C VAL A 252 -19.00 15.46 -3.89
N LEU A 253 -18.55 16.23 -4.89
CA LEU A 253 -17.27 16.93 -4.84
C LEU A 253 -17.20 17.95 -3.69
N LEU A 254 -18.33 18.51 -3.27
CA LEU A 254 -18.40 19.39 -2.10
C LEU A 254 -18.07 18.64 -0.80
N LEU A 255 -18.35 17.33 -0.71
CA LEU A 255 -17.96 16.53 0.46
C LEU A 255 -16.44 16.39 0.56
N PHE A 256 -15.75 16.20 -0.57
CA PHE A 256 -14.28 16.17 -0.58
C PHE A 256 -13.69 17.51 -0.15
N VAL A 257 -14.21 18.62 -0.69
CA VAL A 257 -13.76 19.98 -0.33
C VAL A 257 -14.06 20.28 1.15
N ALA A 258 -15.26 19.97 1.63
CA ALA A 258 -15.65 20.18 3.02
C ALA A 258 -14.84 19.31 3.97
N GLY A 259 -14.66 18.03 3.65
CA GLY A 259 -13.86 17.08 4.44
C GLY A 259 -12.40 17.52 4.54
N ALA A 260 -11.75 17.77 3.40
CA ALA A 260 -10.36 18.23 3.37
C ALA A 260 -10.19 19.61 4.02
N GLY A 261 -11.15 20.53 3.82
CA GLY A 261 -11.15 21.85 4.44
C GLY A 261 -11.26 21.78 5.96
N ALA A 262 -12.25 21.05 6.48
CA ALA A 262 -12.45 20.86 7.91
C ALA A 262 -11.23 20.16 8.57
N GLN A 263 -10.70 19.12 7.92
CA GLN A 263 -9.50 18.42 8.39
C GLN A 263 -8.27 19.32 8.35
N GLY A 264 -8.12 20.14 7.30
CA GLY A 264 -7.05 21.13 7.19
C GLY A 264 -7.10 22.16 8.32
N VAL A 265 -8.29 22.72 8.60
CA VAL A 265 -8.49 23.65 9.74
C VAL A 265 -8.10 22.98 11.06
N ALA A 266 -8.54 21.74 11.29
CA ALA A 266 -8.15 20.98 12.48
C ALA A 266 -6.62 20.78 12.56
N ALA A 267 -5.98 20.41 11.46
CA ALA A 267 -4.52 20.23 11.40
C ALA A 267 -3.78 21.54 11.73
N TYR A 268 -4.19 22.68 11.16
CA TYR A 268 -3.59 23.98 11.47
C TYR A 268 -3.83 24.43 12.92
N ALA A 269 -5.01 24.16 13.47
CA ALA A 269 -5.33 24.46 14.86
C ALA A 269 -4.46 23.65 15.83
N LEU A 270 -4.29 22.35 15.56
CA LEU A 270 -3.42 21.46 16.32
C LEU A 270 -1.95 21.88 16.21
N ALA A 271 -1.45 22.12 15.00
CA ALA A 271 -0.07 22.56 14.75
C ALA A 271 0.24 23.92 15.40
N GLY A 272 -0.76 24.80 15.52
CA GLY A 272 -0.61 26.10 16.19
C GLY A 272 -0.53 26.01 17.71
N ARG A 273 -1.01 24.91 18.31
CA ARG A 273 -1.00 24.67 19.77
C ARG A 273 0.16 23.79 20.22
N ARG A 274 0.81 23.07 19.29
CA ARG A 274 1.89 22.11 19.55
C ARG A 274 3.25 22.72 19.25
N ASP A 275 4.20 22.61 20.19
CA ASP A 275 5.59 23.01 19.96
C ASP A 275 6.31 22.03 19.03
N LEU A 276 7.38 22.49 18.38
CA LEU A 276 8.18 21.64 17.49
C LEU A 276 8.75 20.45 18.27
N GLY A 277 8.82 19.29 17.62
CA GLY A 277 9.28 18.04 18.24
C GLY A 277 8.22 17.34 19.09
N MET A 278 7.34 18.06 19.78
CA MET A 278 6.30 17.50 20.66
C MET A 278 5.19 16.76 19.90
N SER A 279 4.33 16.04 20.61
CA SER A 279 3.10 15.44 20.06
C SER A 279 1.94 15.48 21.07
N PHE A 280 0.69 15.42 20.60
CA PHE A 280 -0.48 15.41 21.50
C PHE A 280 -0.69 14.07 22.21
N LEU A 281 -0.17 12.96 21.67
CA LEU A 281 -0.08 11.70 22.41
C LEU A 281 1.30 11.64 23.07
N PRO A 282 1.40 11.77 24.40
CA PRO A 282 2.68 11.82 25.07
C PRO A 282 3.47 10.54 24.82
N SER A 283 4.72 10.71 24.39
CA SER A 283 5.72 9.65 24.44
C SER A 283 5.94 9.28 25.90
N ARG A 284 5.32 8.17 26.34
CA ARG A 284 5.49 7.69 27.71
C ARG A 284 6.98 7.35 27.91
N PRO A 285 7.67 7.95 28.89
CA PRO A 285 8.99 7.48 29.25
C PRO A 285 8.87 5.99 29.53
N GLY A 286 9.70 5.19 28.86
CA GLY A 286 9.73 3.76 29.10
C GLY A 286 9.99 3.49 30.60
N PRO A 287 9.70 2.27 31.09
CA PRO A 287 10.06 1.91 32.45
C PRO A 287 11.54 2.22 32.71
N ALA A 288 11.87 2.71 33.91
CA ALA A 288 13.24 3.06 34.31
C ALA A 288 14.24 1.91 34.07
N HIS A 289 13.75 0.68 34.13
CA HIS A 289 14.48 -0.53 33.74
C HIS A 289 13.81 -1.17 32.52
N GLY A 290 14.54 -1.23 31.41
CA GLY A 290 14.08 -1.92 30.21
C GLY A 290 13.95 -3.42 30.44
N ARG A 291 12.82 -4.02 30.05
CA ARG A 291 12.59 -5.48 30.12
C ARG A 291 13.17 -6.24 28.92
N LEU A 292 13.90 -5.57 28.02
CA LEU A 292 14.45 -6.15 26.80
C LEU A 292 15.84 -6.73 27.09
N GLY A 293 15.92 -8.02 27.39
CA GLY A 293 17.19 -8.69 27.70
C GLY A 293 17.98 -9.20 26.49
N THR A 294 17.42 -9.14 25.27
CA THR A 294 18.09 -9.69 24.07
C THR A 294 17.87 -8.83 22.83
N ALA A 295 18.82 -8.91 21.89
CA ALA A 295 18.70 -8.27 20.58
C ALA A 295 17.47 -8.77 19.79
N GLY A 296 17.09 -10.04 19.97
CA GLY A 296 15.87 -10.60 19.39
C GLY A 296 14.60 -9.98 19.96
N ALA A 297 14.53 -9.76 21.27
CA ALA A 297 13.40 -9.08 21.90
C ALA A 297 13.27 -7.63 21.40
N LEU A 298 14.40 -6.93 21.22
CA LEU A 298 14.41 -5.60 20.61
C LEU A 298 13.91 -5.64 19.17
N ALA A 299 14.43 -6.57 18.35
CA ALA A 299 14.01 -6.75 16.96
C ALA A 299 12.49 -7.04 16.85
N TRP A 300 11.95 -7.90 17.71
CA TRP A 300 10.50 -8.15 17.79
C TRP A 300 9.73 -6.88 18.15
N ARG A 301 10.12 -6.15 19.20
CA ARG A 301 9.44 -4.91 19.60
C ARG A 301 9.38 -3.88 18.47
N LEU A 302 10.46 -3.83 17.71
CA LEU A 302 10.66 -2.91 16.59
C LEU A 302 9.87 -3.31 15.32
N GLN A 303 9.56 -4.58 15.15
CA GLN A 303 8.89 -5.14 13.96
C GLN A 303 7.45 -5.58 14.19
N ARG A 304 7.03 -5.82 15.44
CA ARG A 304 5.71 -6.38 15.77
C ARG A 304 4.55 -5.64 15.11
N GLY A 305 4.61 -4.31 15.02
CA GLY A 305 3.56 -3.52 14.38
C GLY A 305 3.43 -3.82 12.89
N THR A 306 4.57 -3.98 12.20
CA THR A 306 4.62 -4.41 10.79
C THR A 306 4.09 -5.83 10.66
N VAL A 307 4.57 -6.77 11.48
CA VAL A 307 4.11 -8.18 11.42
C VAL A 307 2.60 -8.26 11.62
N LEU A 308 2.07 -7.64 12.69
CA LEU A 308 0.64 -7.65 12.99
C LEU A 308 -0.18 -7.00 11.87
N GLY A 309 0.28 -5.88 11.30
CA GLY A 309 -0.40 -5.21 10.20
C GLY A 309 -0.50 -6.08 8.95
N TRP A 310 0.60 -6.72 8.55
CA TRP A 310 0.61 -7.65 7.42
C TRP A 310 -0.20 -8.92 7.70
N SER A 311 -0.09 -9.47 8.92
CA SER A 311 -0.87 -10.63 9.38
C SER A 311 -2.38 -10.38 9.28
N LEU A 312 -2.84 -9.23 9.77
CA LEU A 312 -4.25 -8.84 9.68
C LEU A 312 -4.66 -8.61 8.22
N GLY A 313 -3.83 -7.93 7.44
CA GLY A 313 -4.09 -7.68 6.01
C GLY A 313 -4.25 -8.97 5.22
N PHE A 314 -3.37 -9.96 5.44
CA PHE A 314 -3.44 -11.26 4.78
C PHE A 314 -4.63 -12.08 5.23
N LEU A 315 -4.97 -12.05 6.52
CA LEU A 315 -6.16 -12.73 7.04
C LEU A 315 -7.42 -12.18 6.37
N VAL A 316 -7.59 -10.86 6.37
CA VAL A 316 -8.76 -10.19 5.78
C VAL A 316 -8.81 -10.41 4.26
N ALA A 317 -7.68 -10.25 3.57
CA ALA A 317 -7.59 -10.51 2.14
C ALA A 317 -7.92 -11.96 1.81
N GLY A 318 -7.39 -12.91 2.59
CA GLY A 318 -7.71 -14.32 2.46
C GLY A 318 -9.20 -14.59 2.61
N ILE A 319 -9.85 -14.06 3.65
CA ILE A 319 -11.31 -14.22 3.86
C ILE A 319 -12.09 -13.69 2.65
N ALA A 320 -11.75 -12.49 2.18
CA ALA A 320 -12.39 -11.88 1.02
C ALA A 320 -12.20 -12.71 -0.25
N PHE A 321 -10.97 -13.14 -0.54
CA PHE A 321 -10.67 -13.96 -1.72
C PHE A 321 -11.32 -15.34 -1.64
N GLY A 322 -11.32 -15.98 -0.48
CA GLY A 322 -11.98 -17.27 -0.26
C GLY A 322 -13.48 -17.19 -0.51
N GLY A 323 -14.13 -16.12 -0.03
CA GLY A 323 -15.56 -15.88 -0.25
C GLY A 323 -15.93 -15.57 -1.70
N MET A 324 -14.95 -15.24 -2.55
CA MET A 324 -15.16 -15.07 -3.99
C MET A 324 -15.07 -16.38 -4.78
N THR A 325 -14.46 -17.43 -4.22
CA THR A 325 -14.24 -18.70 -4.92
C THR A 325 -15.56 -19.35 -5.37
N GLN A 326 -16.62 -19.28 -4.56
CA GLN A 326 -17.94 -19.82 -4.95
C GLN A 326 -18.56 -19.01 -6.09
N GLY A 327 -18.54 -17.67 -5.98
CA GLY A 327 -19.07 -16.79 -7.04
C GLY A 327 -18.32 -16.90 -8.36
N ALA A 328 -17.01 -17.22 -8.34
CA ALA A 328 -16.23 -17.46 -9.54
C ALA A 328 -16.67 -18.73 -10.29
N ALA A 329 -17.10 -19.78 -9.58
CA ALA A 329 -17.63 -20.99 -10.21
C ALA A 329 -19.02 -20.78 -10.83
N ASP A 330 -19.82 -19.89 -10.23
CA ASP A 330 -21.17 -19.58 -10.71
C ASP A 330 -21.16 -18.66 -11.95
N LEU A 331 -20.20 -17.75 -12.03
CA LEU A 331 -20.01 -16.81 -13.16
C LEU A 331 -19.75 -17.50 -14.52
N VAL A 332 -19.27 -18.74 -14.51
CA VAL A 332 -18.74 -19.43 -15.69
C VAL A 332 -19.81 -20.36 -16.33
N GLY A 333 -20.94 -20.59 -15.66
CA GLY A 333 -21.95 -21.60 -16.03
C GLY A 333 -22.89 -21.28 -17.20
N GLY A 334 -22.67 -20.21 -17.97
CA GLY A 334 -23.66 -19.68 -18.92
C GLY A 334 -23.56 -20.16 -20.38
N ASN A 335 -22.54 -20.92 -20.78
CA ASN A 335 -22.31 -21.26 -22.20
C ASN A 335 -21.83 -22.71 -22.37
N ALA A 336 -22.34 -23.43 -23.38
CA ALA A 336 -22.10 -24.86 -23.58
C ALA A 336 -20.62 -25.21 -23.83
N LYS A 337 -19.87 -24.33 -24.49
CA LYS A 337 -18.40 -24.47 -24.64
C LYS A 337 -17.66 -24.31 -23.31
N THR A 338 -18.17 -23.46 -22.43
CA THR A 338 -17.55 -23.24 -21.13
C THR A 338 -17.81 -24.44 -20.21
N LEU A 339 -18.99 -25.05 -20.30
CA LEU A 339 -19.33 -26.28 -19.58
C LEU A 339 -18.40 -27.46 -19.95
N ASP A 340 -18.09 -27.66 -21.24
CA ASP A 340 -17.13 -28.70 -21.69
C ASP A 340 -15.70 -28.45 -21.17
N ILE A 341 -15.25 -27.19 -21.16
CA ILE A 341 -13.95 -26.81 -20.57
C ILE A 341 -13.95 -27.04 -19.05
N ILE A 342 -15.05 -26.71 -18.36
CA ILE A 342 -15.22 -26.95 -16.93
C ILE A 342 -15.19 -28.44 -16.61
N GLU A 343 -15.91 -29.27 -17.35
CA GLU A 343 -15.92 -30.73 -17.17
C GLU A 343 -14.52 -31.32 -17.38
N ARG A 344 -13.80 -30.88 -18.42
CA ARG A 344 -12.42 -31.29 -18.69
C ARG A 344 -11.42 -30.84 -17.61
N MET A 345 -11.72 -29.75 -16.90
CA MET A 345 -10.93 -29.29 -15.75
C MET A 345 -11.30 -30.01 -14.43
N GLY A 346 -12.19 -31.00 -14.44
CA GLY A 346 -12.63 -31.69 -13.22
C GLY A 346 -13.83 -31.04 -12.54
N GLY A 347 -14.66 -30.32 -13.30
CA GLY A 347 -15.90 -29.69 -12.84
C GLY A 347 -15.69 -28.41 -12.02
N ARG A 348 -16.72 -28.03 -11.24
CA ARG A 348 -16.68 -26.83 -10.37
C ARG A 348 -15.53 -26.85 -9.36
N SER A 349 -15.14 -28.04 -8.88
CA SER A 349 -13.97 -28.23 -8.02
C SER A 349 -12.68 -27.80 -8.69
N GLY A 350 -12.48 -28.12 -9.97
CA GLY A 350 -11.29 -27.72 -10.72
C GLY A 350 -11.16 -26.21 -10.90
N ILE A 351 -12.28 -25.51 -11.18
CA ILE A 351 -12.30 -24.04 -11.26
C ILE A 351 -11.96 -23.42 -9.90
N ALA A 352 -12.57 -23.94 -8.83
CA ALA A 352 -12.32 -23.46 -7.47
C ALA A 352 -10.85 -23.66 -7.08
N ASP A 353 -10.29 -24.83 -7.38
CA ASP A 353 -8.89 -25.15 -7.09
C ASP A 353 -7.93 -24.26 -7.89
N ALA A 354 -8.19 -24.04 -9.18
CA ALA A 354 -7.40 -23.14 -10.02
C ALA A 354 -7.47 -21.68 -9.52
N PHE A 355 -8.65 -21.23 -9.10
CA PHE A 355 -8.84 -19.90 -8.51
C PHE A 355 -8.06 -19.78 -7.19
N LEU A 356 -8.21 -20.74 -6.28
CA LEU A 356 -7.49 -20.77 -5.00
C LEU A 356 -5.98 -20.86 -5.18
N ALA A 357 -5.50 -21.62 -6.18
CA ALA A 357 -4.08 -21.73 -6.49
C ALA A 357 -3.49 -20.40 -6.97
N THR A 358 -4.26 -19.68 -7.80
CA THR A 358 -3.94 -18.32 -8.25
C THR A 358 -3.92 -17.34 -7.09
N MET A 359 -4.93 -17.36 -6.21
CA MET A 359 -4.99 -16.49 -5.02
C MET A 359 -3.85 -16.77 -4.04
N ALA A 360 -3.53 -18.04 -3.78
CA ALA A 360 -2.38 -18.43 -2.97
C ALA A 360 -1.05 -17.97 -3.59
N GLY A 361 -0.92 -18.06 -4.92
CA GLY A 361 0.21 -17.53 -5.67
C GLY A 361 0.36 -16.01 -5.52
N MET A 362 -0.74 -15.27 -5.68
CA MET A 362 -0.79 -13.83 -5.48
C MET A 362 -0.39 -13.44 -4.05
N LEU A 363 -0.97 -14.09 -3.03
CA LEU A 363 -0.60 -13.85 -1.64
C LEU A 363 0.89 -14.13 -1.41
N GLY A 364 1.42 -15.22 -1.97
CA GLY A 364 2.83 -15.55 -1.89
C GLY A 364 3.74 -14.45 -2.47
N MET A 365 3.43 -13.98 -3.67
CA MET A 365 4.16 -12.87 -4.31
C MET A 365 4.10 -11.59 -3.48
N VAL A 366 2.94 -11.23 -2.95
CA VAL A 366 2.78 -10.06 -2.08
C VAL A 366 3.57 -10.24 -0.77
N ALA A 367 3.65 -11.44 -0.21
CA ALA A 367 4.42 -11.74 1.00
C ALA A 367 5.95 -11.61 0.79
N ALA A 368 6.44 -11.69 -0.45
CA ALA A 368 7.83 -11.35 -0.77
C ALA A 368 8.16 -9.88 -0.44
N LEU A 369 7.19 -8.97 -0.59
CA LEU A 369 7.39 -7.56 -0.24
C LEU A 369 7.56 -7.40 1.28
N TYR A 370 6.79 -8.17 2.07
CA TYR A 370 6.96 -8.21 3.52
C TYR A 370 8.37 -8.65 3.91
N VAL A 371 8.85 -9.81 3.43
CA VAL A 371 10.15 -10.34 3.85
C VAL A 371 11.29 -9.41 3.45
N VAL A 372 11.25 -8.81 2.25
CA VAL A 372 12.24 -7.80 1.82
C VAL A 372 12.21 -6.57 2.72
N SER A 373 11.03 -6.02 3.00
CA SER A 373 10.90 -4.85 3.88
C SER A 373 11.39 -5.12 5.31
N SER A 374 11.17 -6.34 5.81
CA SER A 374 11.57 -6.77 7.14
C SER A 374 13.09 -6.99 7.23
N VAL A 375 13.70 -7.60 6.21
CA VAL A 375 15.17 -7.76 6.12
C VAL A 375 15.88 -6.40 5.99
N LEU A 376 15.39 -5.51 5.12
CA LEU A 376 15.97 -4.17 4.92
C LEU A 376 15.87 -3.28 6.16
N ARG A 377 15.11 -3.69 7.18
CA ARG A 377 15.12 -3.03 8.47
C ARG A 377 16.51 -3.04 9.12
N LEU A 378 17.32 -4.07 8.87
CA LEU A 378 18.72 -4.11 9.31
C LEU A 378 19.53 -2.95 8.69
N SER A 379 19.40 -2.74 7.39
CA SER A 379 20.01 -1.60 6.68
C SER A 379 19.51 -0.25 7.23
N GLY A 380 18.22 -0.15 7.56
CA GLY A 380 17.65 1.04 8.19
C GLY A 380 18.21 1.33 9.58
N GLU A 381 18.46 0.31 10.41
CA GLU A 381 19.10 0.48 11.72
C GLU A 381 20.57 0.90 11.60
N GLU A 382 21.30 0.36 10.61
CA GLU A 382 22.70 0.70 10.33
C GLU A 382 22.83 2.14 9.80
N THR A 383 22.09 2.49 8.74
CA THR A 383 22.11 3.83 8.12
C THR A 383 21.59 4.95 9.02
N SER A 384 20.79 4.64 10.03
CA SER A 384 20.32 5.61 11.02
C SER A 384 21.21 5.68 12.27
N GLN A 385 22.39 5.03 12.26
CA GLN A 385 23.31 4.96 13.40
C GLN A 385 22.71 4.37 14.69
N ARG A 386 21.59 3.66 14.59
CA ARG A 386 20.93 3.00 15.73
C ARG A 386 21.53 1.63 16.03
N ALA A 387 22.19 1.02 15.05
CA ALA A 387 22.90 -0.25 15.23
C ALA A 387 24.17 -0.10 16.09
N GLU A 388 24.88 1.03 15.99
CA GLU A 388 26.17 1.25 16.67
C GLU A 388 26.07 1.17 18.21
N PRO A 389 25.12 1.84 18.89
CA PRO A 389 25.01 1.73 20.35
C PRO A 389 24.70 0.31 20.84
N VAL A 390 23.95 -0.47 20.03
CA VAL A 390 23.61 -1.86 20.37
C VAL A 390 24.81 -2.79 20.21
N LEU A 391 25.57 -2.59 19.13
CA LEU A 391 26.75 -3.41 18.81
C LEU A 391 28.01 -3.01 19.58
N ALA A 392 28.02 -1.82 20.19
CA ALA A 392 29.01 -1.42 21.18
C ALA A 392 28.86 -2.18 22.52
N GLY A 393 27.66 -2.72 22.80
CA GLY A 393 27.42 -3.61 23.93
C GLY A 393 27.90 -5.04 23.69
N ALA A 394 27.63 -5.94 24.64
CA ALA A 394 27.99 -7.37 24.56
C ALA A 394 27.06 -8.17 23.60
N VAL A 395 26.80 -7.65 22.40
CA VAL A 395 25.95 -8.28 21.38
C VAL A 395 26.73 -8.44 20.07
N GLY A 396 27.00 -9.68 19.69
CA GLY A 396 27.62 -9.97 18.39
C GLY A 396 26.70 -9.65 17.21
N ARG A 397 27.29 -9.25 16.07
CA ARG A 397 26.59 -8.89 14.82
C ARG A 397 25.63 -9.97 14.32
N LEU A 398 26.03 -11.24 14.41
CA LEU A 398 25.18 -12.37 14.01
C LEU A 398 23.96 -12.55 14.91
N ARG A 399 24.11 -12.32 16.22
CA ARG A 399 23.01 -12.39 17.18
C ARG A 399 22.02 -11.24 16.97
N TRP A 400 22.53 -10.05 16.67
CA TRP A 400 21.72 -8.91 16.29
C TRP A 400 20.94 -9.18 14.99
N ALA A 401 21.63 -9.58 13.92
CA ALA A 401 21.01 -9.89 12.64
C ALA A 401 19.99 -11.04 12.75
N GLY A 402 20.37 -12.14 13.42
CA GLY A 402 19.50 -13.29 13.65
C GLY A 402 18.18 -12.90 14.33
N GLY A 403 18.21 -11.96 15.28
CA GLY A 403 17.00 -11.42 15.90
C GLY A 403 16.03 -10.79 14.91
N HIS A 404 16.53 -10.03 13.93
CA HIS A 404 15.70 -9.46 12.86
C HIS A 404 15.27 -10.50 11.83
N LEU A 405 16.15 -11.44 11.46
CA LEU A 405 15.86 -12.45 10.46
C LEU A 405 14.81 -13.46 10.94
N VAL A 406 14.81 -13.84 12.21
CA VAL A 406 13.74 -14.68 12.79
C VAL A 406 12.37 -14.01 12.61
N VAL A 407 12.29 -12.69 12.81
CA VAL A 407 11.03 -11.95 12.60
C VAL A 407 10.68 -11.84 11.10
N ALA A 408 11.67 -11.71 10.23
CA ALA A 408 11.46 -11.65 8.78
C ALA A 408 10.93 -12.98 8.21
N PHE A 409 11.65 -14.07 8.43
CA PHE A 409 11.29 -15.38 7.88
C PHE A 409 10.12 -16.03 8.65
N GLY A 410 10.12 -15.93 9.98
CA GLY A 410 9.02 -16.42 10.82
C GLY A 410 7.75 -15.59 10.68
N GLY A 411 7.86 -14.28 10.50
CA GLY A 411 6.72 -13.43 10.18
C GLY A 411 6.13 -13.75 8.82
N ALA A 412 6.95 -14.04 7.80
CA ALA A 412 6.46 -14.45 6.48
C ALA A 412 5.68 -15.78 6.57
N ALA A 413 6.17 -16.74 7.37
CA ALA A 413 5.44 -17.96 7.68
C ALA A 413 4.09 -17.67 8.33
N LEU A 414 4.06 -16.88 9.41
CA LEU A 414 2.84 -16.49 10.11
C LEU A 414 1.82 -15.80 9.18
N ILE A 415 2.29 -14.87 8.35
CA ILE A 415 1.45 -14.11 7.42
C ILE A 415 0.83 -15.04 6.37
N MET A 416 1.59 -15.98 5.80
CA MET A 416 1.07 -16.96 4.85
C MET A 416 0.13 -17.96 5.51
N THR A 417 0.40 -18.38 6.76
CA THR A 417 -0.53 -19.20 7.54
C THR A 417 -1.86 -18.46 7.71
N LEU A 418 -1.83 -17.20 8.12
CA LEU A 418 -3.06 -16.40 8.31
C LEU A 418 -3.77 -16.11 6.99
N GLY A 419 -3.04 -15.90 5.89
CA GLY A 419 -3.62 -15.77 4.55
C GLY A 419 -4.31 -17.05 4.08
N GLY A 420 -3.69 -18.21 4.30
CA GLY A 420 -4.27 -19.52 4.00
C GLY A 420 -5.47 -19.87 4.88
N LEU A 421 -5.39 -19.55 6.18
CA LEU A 421 -6.54 -19.66 7.09
C LEU A 421 -7.67 -18.74 6.65
N GLY A 422 -7.37 -17.50 6.25
CA GLY A 422 -8.35 -16.58 5.71
C GLY A 422 -9.02 -17.13 4.45
N LEU A 423 -8.24 -17.61 3.48
CA LEU A 423 -8.75 -18.24 2.26
C LEU A 423 -9.66 -19.43 2.58
N GLY A 424 -9.24 -20.31 3.49
CA GLY A 424 -10.04 -21.45 3.93
C GLY A 424 -11.35 -21.01 4.60
N ILE A 425 -11.29 -20.03 5.53
CA ILE A 425 -12.48 -19.48 6.21
C ILE A 425 -13.45 -18.89 5.18
N GLY A 426 -12.95 -18.09 4.24
CA GLY A 426 -13.77 -17.49 3.19
C GLY A 426 -14.39 -18.52 2.26
N TYR A 427 -13.64 -19.57 1.90
CA TYR A 427 -14.14 -20.63 1.01
C TYR A 427 -15.14 -21.57 1.71
N GLY A 428 -14.97 -21.76 3.02
CA GLY A 428 -15.87 -22.54 3.89
C GLY A 428 -15.62 -24.05 3.87
N LYS A 429 -14.67 -24.55 3.07
CA LYS A 429 -14.29 -25.97 2.97
C LYS A 429 -12.84 -26.14 2.54
N ASP A 430 -12.35 -27.39 2.50
CA ASP A 430 -11.01 -27.77 2.02
C ASP A 430 -9.85 -26.98 2.66
N PHE A 431 -9.98 -26.69 3.97
CA PHE A 431 -9.04 -25.90 4.75
C PHE A 431 -7.59 -26.43 4.67
N GLY A 432 -7.41 -27.74 4.76
CA GLY A 432 -6.09 -28.38 4.70
C GLY A 432 -5.37 -28.13 3.38
N PRO A 433 -5.95 -28.52 2.23
CA PRO A 433 -5.39 -28.21 0.91
C PRO A 433 -5.12 -26.72 0.66
N VAL A 434 -6.04 -25.84 1.05
CA VAL A 434 -5.88 -24.38 0.87
C VAL A 434 -4.73 -23.82 1.72
N LEU A 435 -4.61 -24.26 2.96
CA LEU A 435 -3.50 -23.86 3.82
C LEU A 435 -2.18 -24.42 3.29
N GLY A 436 -2.15 -25.69 2.86
CA GLY A 436 -0.99 -26.31 2.24
C GLY A 436 -0.52 -25.58 0.97
N ALA A 437 -1.47 -25.12 0.15
CA ALA A 437 -1.21 -24.31 -1.03
C ALA A 437 -0.56 -22.95 -0.71
N CYS A 438 -0.94 -22.32 0.41
CA CYS A 438 -0.31 -21.07 0.86
C CYS A 438 1.09 -21.32 1.43
N LEU A 439 1.25 -22.37 2.25
CA LEU A 439 2.52 -22.71 2.87
C LEU A 439 3.57 -23.20 1.86
N SER A 440 3.15 -23.84 0.77
CA SER A 440 4.04 -24.24 -0.32
C SER A 440 4.70 -23.05 -1.03
N ARG A 441 4.21 -21.81 -0.82
CA ARG A 441 4.84 -20.59 -1.35
C ARG A 441 6.02 -20.10 -0.51
N LEU A 442 6.19 -20.59 0.72
CA LEU A 442 7.23 -20.11 1.64
C LEU A 442 8.65 -20.25 1.12
N PRO A 443 9.07 -21.37 0.47
CA PRO A 443 10.43 -21.49 -0.03
C PRO A 443 10.80 -20.38 -1.03
N ALA A 444 9.89 -19.99 -1.93
CA ALA A 444 10.14 -18.90 -2.87
C ALA A 444 10.26 -17.54 -2.17
N ILE A 445 9.40 -17.27 -1.18
CA ILE A 445 9.47 -16.06 -0.35
C ILE A 445 10.83 -16.02 0.37
N TRP A 446 11.26 -17.15 0.93
CA TRP A 446 12.52 -17.25 1.64
C TRP A 446 13.74 -17.11 0.74
N VAL A 447 13.69 -17.55 -0.52
CA VAL A 447 14.75 -17.27 -1.50
C VAL A 447 14.91 -15.77 -1.74
N ILE A 448 13.80 -15.05 -1.95
CA ILE A 448 13.82 -13.59 -2.14
C ILE A 448 14.34 -12.89 -0.88
N GLY A 449 13.87 -13.31 0.30
CA GLY A 449 14.38 -12.83 1.59
C GLY A 449 15.87 -13.12 1.77
N GLY A 450 16.32 -14.32 1.41
CA GLY A 450 17.73 -14.73 1.47
C GLY A 450 18.60 -13.89 0.55
N LEU A 451 18.12 -13.55 -0.65
CA LEU A 451 18.84 -12.65 -1.54
C LEU A 451 18.93 -11.23 -0.99
N ALA A 452 17.87 -10.74 -0.33
CA ALA A 452 17.92 -9.47 0.39
C ALA A 452 18.96 -9.51 1.53
N VAL A 453 19.06 -10.63 2.26
CA VAL A 453 20.09 -10.84 3.30
C VAL A 453 21.49 -10.87 2.68
N LEU A 454 21.67 -11.52 1.53
CA LEU A 454 22.93 -11.55 0.81
C LEU A 454 23.36 -10.16 0.38
N LEU A 455 22.47 -9.40 -0.26
CA LEU A 455 22.74 -8.03 -0.70
C LEU A 455 23.08 -7.13 0.50
N PHE A 456 22.30 -7.17 1.57
CA PHE A 456 22.59 -6.42 2.80
C PHE A 456 23.92 -6.83 3.46
N GLY A 457 24.21 -8.12 3.48
CA GLY A 457 25.37 -8.70 4.14
C GLY A 457 26.68 -8.45 3.41
N VAL A 458 26.68 -8.47 2.08
CA VAL A 458 27.89 -8.36 1.24
C VAL A 458 28.02 -6.96 0.62
N PHE A 459 26.91 -6.35 0.19
CA PHE A 459 26.89 -5.07 -0.51
C PHE A 459 25.89 -4.09 0.15
N PRO A 460 26.17 -3.58 1.37
CA PRO A 460 25.23 -2.76 2.15
C PRO A 460 24.64 -1.58 1.38
N ARG A 461 25.44 -0.90 0.55
CA ARG A 461 25.00 0.22 -0.32
C ARG A 461 23.97 -0.21 -1.37
N ALA A 462 24.02 -1.46 -1.81
CA ALA A 462 23.11 -2.05 -2.78
C ALA A 462 21.95 -2.83 -2.12
N ALA A 463 21.82 -2.82 -0.78
CA ALA A 463 20.75 -3.54 -0.09
C ALA A 463 19.35 -3.19 -0.65
N VAL A 464 19.12 -1.91 -0.97
CA VAL A 464 17.86 -1.42 -1.55
C VAL A 464 17.53 -2.07 -2.90
N ALA A 465 18.52 -2.60 -3.64
CA ALA A 465 18.31 -3.34 -4.88
C ALA A 465 17.51 -4.65 -4.67
N ALA A 466 17.36 -5.12 -3.44
CA ALA A 466 16.44 -6.21 -3.11
C ALA A 466 15.00 -5.92 -3.56
N TRP A 467 14.57 -4.65 -3.62
CA TRP A 467 13.28 -4.27 -4.18
C TRP A 467 13.19 -4.51 -5.69
N ALA A 468 14.29 -4.35 -6.43
CA ALA A 468 14.32 -4.65 -7.85
C ALA A 468 14.17 -6.16 -8.09
N VAL A 469 14.76 -7.00 -7.24
CA VAL A 469 14.59 -8.45 -7.30
C VAL A 469 13.13 -8.83 -7.05
N ALA A 470 12.54 -8.33 -5.95
CA ALA A 470 11.13 -8.60 -5.65
C ALA A 470 10.23 -8.11 -6.78
N GLY A 471 10.44 -6.89 -7.26
CA GLY A 471 9.72 -6.32 -8.40
C GLY A 471 9.84 -7.16 -9.66
N ALA A 472 11.04 -7.62 -10.01
CA ALA A 472 11.26 -8.50 -11.16
C ALA A 472 10.54 -9.85 -11.01
N ALA A 473 10.58 -10.46 -9.82
CA ALA A 473 9.86 -11.71 -9.56
C ALA A 473 8.33 -11.54 -9.69
N LEU A 474 7.79 -10.40 -9.22
CA LEU A 474 6.38 -10.04 -9.38
C LEU A 474 6.04 -9.81 -10.86
N LEU A 475 6.83 -9.02 -11.58
CA LEU A 475 6.61 -8.74 -13.01
C LEU A 475 6.63 -10.03 -13.83
N LEU A 476 7.62 -10.91 -13.62
CA LEU A 476 7.68 -12.21 -14.26
C LEU A 476 6.46 -13.06 -13.91
N GLY A 477 6.02 -13.07 -12.65
CA GLY A 477 4.87 -13.86 -12.22
C GLY A 477 3.53 -13.43 -12.86
N TRP A 478 3.32 -12.13 -13.05
CA TRP A 478 2.04 -11.59 -13.50
C TRP A 478 1.99 -11.31 -15.00
N ILE A 479 3.08 -10.74 -15.54
CA ILE A 479 3.17 -10.28 -16.93
C ILE A 479 3.83 -11.33 -17.80
N GLY A 480 4.76 -12.12 -17.26
CA GLY A 480 5.51 -13.12 -18.02
C GLY A 480 4.63 -14.10 -18.80
N PRO A 481 3.61 -14.73 -18.17
CA PRO A 481 2.67 -15.59 -18.89
C PRO A 481 1.85 -14.84 -19.95
N ALA A 482 1.47 -13.59 -19.68
CA ALA A 482 0.67 -12.78 -20.60
C ALA A 482 1.47 -12.32 -21.83
N LEU A 483 2.79 -12.17 -21.70
CA LEU A 483 3.72 -11.87 -22.80
C LEU A 483 4.30 -13.12 -23.46
N GLU A 484 3.87 -14.32 -23.04
CA GLU A 484 4.38 -15.61 -23.53
C GLU A 484 5.92 -15.70 -23.48
N LEU A 485 6.54 -15.20 -22.40
CA LEU A 485 8.00 -15.18 -22.27
C LEU A 485 8.60 -16.60 -22.30
N PRO A 486 9.81 -16.76 -22.88
CA PRO A 486 10.45 -18.05 -22.97
C PRO A 486 10.77 -18.62 -21.59
N GLN A 487 10.60 -19.94 -21.43
CA GLN A 487 10.73 -20.64 -20.15
C GLN A 487 12.04 -20.38 -19.38
N PRO A 488 13.22 -20.25 -20.01
CA PRO A 488 14.46 -19.89 -19.29
C PRO A 488 14.36 -18.56 -18.53
N VAL A 489 13.64 -17.58 -19.07
CA VAL A 489 13.41 -16.28 -18.41
C VAL A 489 12.44 -16.46 -17.25
N MET A 490 11.37 -17.24 -17.44
CA MET A 490 10.41 -17.55 -16.38
C MET A 490 11.06 -18.32 -15.21
N ASN A 491 12.01 -19.20 -15.52
CA ASN A 491 12.75 -20.02 -14.54
C ASN A 491 13.68 -19.21 -13.63
N LEU A 492 13.93 -17.92 -13.91
CA LEU A 492 14.63 -17.02 -12.99
C LEU A 492 13.80 -16.72 -11.74
N SER A 493 12.47 -16.77 -11.85
CA SER A 493 11.58 -16.55 -10.71
C SER A 493 11.52 -17.80 -9.84
N PRO A 494 11.75 -17.72 -8.52
CA PRO A 494 11.61 -18.89 -7.65
C PRO A 494 10.17 -19.43 -7.61
N TYR A 495 9.18 -18.61 -7.99
CA TYR A 495 7.77 -19.03 -8.07
C TYR A 495 7.46 -20.00 -9.20
N SER A 496 8.25 -20.03 -10.29
CA SER A 496 7.98 -20.92 -11.43
C SER A 496 8.20 -22.40 -11.11
N HIS A 497 8.99 -22.68 -10.08
CA HIS A 497 9.39 -24.04 -9.67
C HIS A 497 8.44 -24.64 -8.63
N LEU A 498 7.48 -23.87 -8.12
CA LEU A 498 6.57 -24.32 -7.07
C LEU A 498 5.42 -25.17 -7.64
N PRO A 499 4.95 -26.18 -6.89
CA PRO A 499 3.76 -26.93 -7.29
C PRO A 499 2.53 -26.01 -7.35
N LYS A 500 1.63 -26.31 -8.28
CA LYS A 500 0.35 -25.62 -8.43
C LYS A 500 -0.67 -26.30 -7.51
N LEU A 501 -0.75 -25.83 -6.27
CA LEU A 501 -1.71 -26.32 -5.27
C LEU A 501 -2.76 -25.23 -4.98
N PRO A 502 -4.01 -25.60 -4.64
CA PRO A 502 -4.59 -26.94 -4.72
C PRO A 502 -4.83 -27.41 -6.16
N GLY A 503 -5.09 -28.71 -6.38
CA GLY A 503 -5.43 -29.29 -7.68
C GLY A 503 -4.27 -29.91 -8.49
N GLY A 504 -3.01 -29.62 -8.17
CA GLY A 504 -1.82 -30.28 -8.75
C GLY A 504 -1.17 -31.31 -7.83
N GLU A 505 -0.24 -32.10 -8.38
CA GLU A 505 0.52 -33.07 -7.58
C GLU A 505 1.51 -32.39 -6.65
N THR A 506 1.58 -32.90 -5.41
CA THR A 506 2.56 -32.41 -4.43
C THR A 506 3.94 -32.97 -4.75
N THR A 507 4.84 -32.10 -5.21
CA THR A 507 6.25 -32.45 -5.46
C THR A 507 7.15 -31.81 -4.41
N TRP A 508 7.80 -32.66 -3.61
CA TRP A 508 8.72 -32.24 -2.54
C TRP A 508 10.09 -31.72 -3.03
N PRO A 509 10.72 -32.29 -4.08
CA PRO A 509 12.07 -31.88 -4.47
C PRO A 509 12.24 -30.38 -4.75
N PRO A 510 11.35 -29.70 -5.50
CA PRO A 510 11.49 -28.27 -5.74
C PRO A 510 11.40 -27.43 -4.46
N LEU A 511 10.54 -27.81 -3.52
CA LEU A 511 10.39 -27.13 -2.23
C LEU A 511 11.67 -27.25 -1.38
N LEU A 512 12.27 -28.44 -1.35
CA LEU A 512 13.50 -28.71 -0.62
C LEU A 512 14.69 -27.95 -1.24
N ILE A 513 14.81 -27.95 -2.57
CA ILE A 513 15.87 -27.25 -3.29
C ILE A 513 15.78 -25.74 -3.04
N LEU A 514 14.61 -25.12 -3.20
CA LEU A 514 14.44 -23.69 -2.94
C LEU A 514 14.73 -23.33 -1.48
N THR A 515 14.32 -24.18 -0.53
CA THR A 515 14.64 -23.98 0.89
C THR A 515 16.15 -24.05 1.14
N ALA A 516 16.85 -25.01 0.53
CA ALA A 516 18.29 -25.12 0.62
C ALA A 516 19.01 -23.89 0.01
N VAL A 517 18.53 -23.40 -1.14
CA VAL A 517 19.04 -22.15 -1.75
C VAL A 517 18.83 -20.96 -0.82
N ALA A 518 17.64 -20.82 -0.21
CA ALA A 518 17.37 -19.75 0.75
C ALA A 518 18.34 -19.80 1.94
N VAL A 519 18.58 -20.99 2.50
CA VAL A 519 19.55 -21.19 3.60
C VAL A 519 20.97 -20.80 3.16
N ALA A 520 21.40 -21.21 1.97
CA ALA A 520 22.71 -20.86 1.43
C ALA A 520 22.88 -19.34 1.25
N LEU A 521 21.87 -18.65 0.70
CA LEU A 521 21.87 -17.20 0.53
C LEU A 521 21.94 -16.46 1.87
N VAL A 522 21.15 -16.88 2.86
CA VAL A 522 21.19 -16.32 4.21
C VAL A 522 22.54 -16.55 4.87
N ALA A 523 23.10 -17.76 4.78
CA ALA A 523 24.40 -18.09 5.35
C ALA A 523 25.52 -17.24 4.72
N ALA A 524 25.53 -17.08 3.40
CA ALA A 524 26.48 -16.23 2.69
C ALA A 524 26.34 -14.75 3.08
N GLY A 525 25.11 -14.23 3.19
CA GLY A 525 24.87 -12.86 3.66
C GLY A 525 25.32 -12.63 5.10
N LEU A 526 25.06 -13.58 6.01
CA LEU A 526 25.53 -13.52 7.39
C LEU A 526 27.06 -13.62 7.49
N ALA A 527 27.69 -14.44 6.64
CA ALA A 527 29.15 -14.51 6.54
C ALA A 527 29.75 -13.18 6.06
N GLY A 528 29.13 -12.51 5.08
CA GLY A 528 29.48 -11.16 4.66
C GLY A 528 29.35 -10.14 5.80
N LEU A 529 28.22 -10.16 6.51
CA LEU A 529 27.96 -9.26 7.64
C LEU A 529 28.98 -9.41 8.77
N ARG A 530 29.44 -10.66 9.02
CA ARG A 530 30.46 -10.94 10.03
C ARG A 530 31.82 -10.34 9.66
N ARG A 531 32.15 -10.25 8.38
CA ARG A 531 33.46 -9.81 7.87
C ARG A 531 33.54 -8.31 7.59
N ARG A 532 32.43 -7.65 7.23
CA ARG A 532 32.42 -6.23 6.86
C ARG A 532 32.33 -5.28 8.05
N ASP A 533 32.78 -4.04 7.88
CA ASP A 533 32.60 -2.96 8.87
C ASP A 533 31.20 -2.32 8.80
N LEU A 534 30.74 -1.72 9.91
CA LEU A 534 29.38 -1.15 10.08
C LEU A 534 29.17 0.21 9.39
N SER A 535 30.20 0.75 8.74
CA SER A 535 30.21 2.10 8.16
C SER A 535 30.59 2.10 6.67
N SER A 536 30.40 0.97 5.97
CA SER A 536 30.75 0.84 4.55
C SER A 536 29.58 1.05 3.60
#